data_AF-A0A257TDZ9-F1
#
_entry.id   AF-A0A257TDZ9-F1
#
_cell.length_a   1.000
_cell.length_b   1.000
_cell.length_c   1.000
_cell.angle_alpha   90.00
_cell.angle_beta   90.00
_cell.angle_gamma   90.00
#
_symmetry.space_group_name_H-M   'P 1'
#
loop_
_entity.id
_entity.type
_entity.pdbx_description
1 polymer ?
#
loop_
_entity_poly.entity_id
_entity_poly.type
_entity_poly.pdbx_seq_one_letter_code
_entity_poly.pdbx_strand_id
1 'polypeptide(L)'
;MSFSLRRAHATLLAGVLFFVLPVTVFAAGLGTPLVPQTDINGSALTCPLGYGAFFLLIQNVLVDAVILASIFAVLLIAYAGFLFVINPASPDGVSKGKTVLTNTVIGFIVVLVAWLLVSELISVFTTGSMTSVTSLLNPSAKSLCLPIGAPTVSSVQPSSVGVVEQVPTVGPSGNAVMVSFSTTQPDVALQVGYVAASTYSAEIGSACSGSSVPNCITVVTAIIAQESNGNPAATCNAAGACGIMQLTQANGGTSCAVADTNCIQSQINTGVTLFQKGYNVFSNIPNALAAYNSGITTQAGQSVSGRNSAMVASADCPGYYAWQCTKNPGGLAQTQGYVANICRRIAMNNGAC
;
A
#
# COMPACT_ATOMS: atom_id res chain seq x y z
N MET A 1 -73.87 -4.20 -12.27
CA MET A 1 -72.93 -3.50 -11.36
C MET A 1 -71.57 -4.20 -11.18
N SER A 2 -71.40 -5.51 -11.40
CA SER A 2 -70.09 -6.16 -11.15
C SER A 2 -68.99 -5.87 -12.19
N PHE A 3 -69.36 -5.42 -13.40
CA PHE A 3 -68.40 -5.20 -14.49
C PHE A 3 -67.62 -3.88 -14.37
N SER A 4 -68.20 -2.83 -13.77
CA SER A 4 -67.48 -1.56 -13.55
C SER A 4 -66.50 -1.64 -12.38
N LEU A 5 -66.83 -2.41 -11.34
CA LEU A 5 -65.95 -2.62 -10.18
C LEU A 5 -64.66 -3.36 -10.56
N ARG A 6 -64.76 -4.36 -11.45
CA ARG A 6 -63.60 -5.12 -11.95
C ARG A 6 -62.67 -4.29 -12.82
N ARG A 7 -63.21 -3.35 -13.62
CA ARG A 7 -62.41 -2.42 -14.42
C ARG A 7 -61.70 -1.39 -13.55
N ALA A 8 -62.37 -0.86 -12.53
CA ALA A 8 -61.78 0.09 -11.59
C ALA A 8 -60.60 -0.52 -10.80
N HIS A 9 -60.74 -1.77 -10.32
CA HIS A 9 -59.65 -2.47 -9.64
C HIS A 9 -58.48 -2.78 -10.57
N ALA A 10 -58.73 -3.16 -11.83
CA ALA A 10 -57.67 -3.44 -12.80
C ALA A 10 -56.87 -2.18 -13.16
N THR A 11 -57.51 -1.02 -13.34
CA THR A 11 -56.82 0.26 -13.56
C THR A 11 -56.04 0.73 -12.34
N LEU A 12 -56.55 0.48 -11.13
CA LEU A 12 -55.88 0.87 -9.89
C LEU A 12 -54.65 -0.03 -9.62
N LEU A 13 -54.76 -1.34 -9.86
CA LEU A 13 -53.62 -2.27 -9.80
C LEU A 13 -52.56 -1.98 -10.87
N ALA A 14 -52.97 -1.67 -12.11
CA ALA A 14 -52.04 -1.33 -13.18
C ALA A 14 -51.32 0.00 -12.90
N GLY A 15 -52.01 0.99 -12.33
CA GLY A 15 -51.41 2.26 -11.90
C GLY A 15 -50.39 2.06 -10.77
N VAL A 16 -50.73 1.27 -9.74
CA VAL A 16 -49.81 0.95 -8.64
C VAL A 16 -48.59 0.18 -9.16
N LEU A 17 -48.77 -0.80 -10.04
CA LEU A 17 -47.66 -1.57 -10.62
C LEU A 17 -46.73 -0.69 -11.48
N PHE A 18 -47.29 0.22 -12.28
CA PHE A 18 -46.52 1.15 -13.11
C PHE A 18 -45.73 2.19 -12.28
N PHE A 19 -46.24 2.59 -11.11
CA PHE A 19 -45.54 3.49 -10.19
C PHE A 19 -44.52 2.79 -9.28
N VAL A 20 -44.71 1.50 -8.96
CA VAL A 20 -43.81 0.74 -8.08
C VAL A 20 -42.62 0.14 -8.85
N LEU A 21 -42.80 -0.20 -10.13
CA LEU A 21 -41.73 -0.79 -10.96
C LEU A 21 -40.47 0.08 -11.14
N PRO A 22 -40.55 1.41 -11.31
CA PRO A 22 -39.36 2.26 -11.35
C PRO A 22 -38.65 2.28 -9.99
N VAL A 23 -39.41 2.34 -8.88
CA VAL A 23 -38.87 2.50 -7.52
C VAL A 23 -37.99 1.31 -7.11
N THR A 24 -38.30 0.09 -7.57
CA THR A 24 -37.50 -1.10 -7.26
C THR A 24 -36.20 -1.19 -8.06
N VAL A 25 -36.13 -0.61 -9.26
CA VAL A 25 -34.89 -0.54 -10.06
C VAL A 25 -33.88 0.43 -9.44
N PHE A 26 -34.35 1.51 -8.81
CA PHE A 26 -33.49 2.52 -8.18
C PHE A 26 -33.00 2.16 -6.76
N ALA A 27 -33.54 1.13 -6.12
CA ALA A 27 -33.07 0.66 -4.81
C ALA A 27 -31.71 -0.05 -4.88
N ALA A 28 -31.31 -0.58 -6.04
CA ALA A 28 -30.03 -1.25 -6.23
C ALA A 28 -28.82 -0.29 -6.26
N GLY A 29 -29.05 1.02 -6.38
CA GLY A 29 -28.00 2.05 -6.41
C GLY A 29 -27.73 2.75 -5.08
N LEU A 30 -28.63 2.65 -4.09
CA LEU A 30 -28.54 3.33 -2.78
C LEU A 30 -27.60 2.61 -1.79
N GLY A 31 -26.64 1.82 -2.29
CA GLY A 31 -25.87 0.87 -1.47
C GLY A 31 -24.36 1.06 -1.52
N THR A 32 -23.82 1.93 -2.39
CA THR A 32 -22.39 2.21 -2.35
C THR A 32 -22.11 3.16 -1.20
N PRO A 33 -21.18 2.83 -0.29
CA PRO A 33 -20.75 3.77 0.74
C PRO A 33 -20.30 5.09 0.10
N LEU A 34 -20.85 6.22 0.59
CA LEU A 34 -20.44 7.57 0.17
C LEU A 34 -18.92 7.70 0.22
N VAL A 35 -18.32 7.32 1.35
CA VAL A 35 -16.88 7.18 1.51
C VAL A 35 -16.44 5.84 0.91
N PRO A 36 -15.56 5.82 -0.08
CA PRO A 36 -15.10 4.57 -0.69
C PRO A 36 -14.46 3.63 0.35
N GLN A 37 -14.96 2.40 0.41
CA GLN A 37 -14.41 1.35 1.28
C GLN A 37 -13.63 0.28 0.51
N THR A 38 -13.66 0.34 -0.82
CA THR A 38 -12.99 -0.62 -1.70
C THR A 38 -12.20 0.10 -2.78
N ASP A 39 -11.18 -0.57 -3.31
CA ASP A 39 -10.42 -0.11 -4.47
C ASP A 39 -11.18 -0.31 -5.79
N ILE A 40 -10.58 0.13 -6.89
CA ILE A 40 -11.11 -0.03 -8.26
C ILE A 40 -11.30 -1.50 -8.69
N ASN A 41 -10.72 -2.46 -7.94
CA ASN A 41 -10.84 -3.89 -8.16
C ASN A 41 -11.80 -4.56 -7.14
N GLY A 42 -12.44 -3.79 -6.26
CA GLY A 42 -13.36 -4.31 -5.23
C GLY A 42 -12.68 -4.82 -3.95
N SER A 43 -11.39 -4.55 -3.75
CA SER A 43 -10.64 -4.96 -2.55
C SER A 43 -10.83 -3.98 -1.40
N ALA A 44 -11.00 -4.46 -0.17
CA ALA A 44 -11.18 -3.60 1.00
C ALA A 44 -9.99 -2.65 1.22
N LEU A 45 -10.29 -1.38 1.45
CA LEU A 45 -9.28 -0.33 1.66
C LEU A 45 -8.85 -0.30 3.13
N THR A 46 -7.58 -0.62 3.41
CA THR A 46 -7.01 -0.69 4.78
C THR A 46 -6.06 0.47 5.11
N CYS A 47 -5.97 1.47 4.23
CA CYS A 47 -5.04 2.60 4.31
C CYS A 47 -5.77 3.92 4.60
N PRO A 48 -5.06 4.96 5.09
CA PRO A 48 -5.61 6.32 5.12
C PRO A 48 -5.97 6.78 3.70
N LEU A 49 -7.12 7.44 3.54
CA LEU A 49 -7.67 7.80 2.22
C LEU A 49 -6.81 8.86 1.51
N GLY A 50 -6.45 8.55 0.27
CA GLY A 50 -5.69 9.39 -0.65
C GLY A 50 -6.51 10.45 -1.37
N TYR A 51 -5.84 11.31 -2.13
CA TYR A 51 -6.53 12.24 -3.04
C TYR A 51 -7.31 11.50 -4.14
N GLY A 52 -6.90 10.28 -4.53
CA GLY A 52 -7.70 9.45 -5.45
C GLY A 52 -9.05 9.07 -4.86
N ALA A 53 -9.13 8.86 -3.54
CA ALA A 53 -10.38 8.54 -2.86
C ALA A 53 -11.32 9.75 -2.79
N PHE A 54 -10.78 10.97 -2.81
CA PHE A 54 -11.57 12.20 -2.88
C PHE A 54 -12.33 12.32 -4.20
N PHE A 55 -11.68 12.01 -5.34
CA PHE A 55 -12.38 12.01 -6.63
C PHE A 55 -13.45 10.92 -6.72
N LEU A 56 -13.20 9.74 -6.13
CA LEU A 56 -14.18 8.66 -6.05
C LEU A 56 -15.36 9.03 -5.14
N LEU A 57 -15.11 9.72 -4.03
CA LEU A 57 -16.15 10.30 -3.19
C LEU A 57 -17.02 11.31 -3.97
N ILE A 58 -16.41 12.21 -4.75
CA ILE A 58 -17.15 13.14 -5.61
C ILE A 58 -18.03 12.38 -6.60
N GLN A 59 -17.50 11.33 -7.24
CA GLN A 59 -18.27 10.50 -8.18
C GLN A 59 -19.48 9.85 -7.49
N ASN A 60 -19.30 9.28 -6.29
CA ASN A 60 -20.38 8.67 -5.52
C ASN A 60 -21.44 9.72 -5.15
N VAL A 61 -21.03 10.90 -4.68
CA VAL A 61 -21.94 12.01 -4.35
C VAL A 61 -22.73 12.48 -5.57
N LEU A 62 -22.09 12.57 -6.74
CA LEU A 62 -22.76 12.97 -7.98
C LEU A 62 -23.79 11.93 -8.43
N VAL A 63 -23.48 10.64 -8.33
CA VAL A 63 -24.42 9.56 -8.63
C VAL A 63 -25.60 9.59 -7.66
N ASP A 64 -25.35 9.72 -6.36
CA ASP A 64 -26.39 9.82 -5.34
C ASP A 64 -27.28 11.05 -5.54
N ALA A 65 -26.70 12.20 -5.93
CA ALA A 65 -27.45 13.41 -6.23
C ALA A 65 -28.37 13.26 -7.44
N VAL A 66 -27.93 12.57 -8.50
CA VAL A 66 -28.78 12.27 -9.67
C VAL A 66 -29.89 11.30 -9.31
N ILE A 67 -29.61 10.29 -8.47
CA ILE A 67 -30.63 9.36 -7.97
C ILE A 67 -31.68 10.15 -7.18
N LEU A 68 -31.27 11.01 -6.25
CA LEU A 68 -32.19 11.83 -5.45
C LEU A 68 -33.03 12.77 -6.34
N ALA A 69 -32.39 13.44 -7.31
CA ALA A 69 -33.07 14.31 -8.26
C ALA A 69 -34.11 13.56 -9.10
N SER A 70 -33.81 12.31 -9.50
CA SER A 70 -34.76 11.50 -10.26
C SER A 70 -36.00 11.10 -9.43
N ILE A 71 -35.83 10.79 -8.15
CA ILE A 71 -36.96 10.53 -7.22
C ILE A 71 -37.86 11.76 -7.11
N PHE A 72 -37.27 12.95 -6.90
CA PHE A 72 -38.05 14.19 -6.84
C PHE A 72 -38.75 14.51 -8.17
N ALA A 73 -38.09 14.28 -9.30
CA ALA A 73 -38.68 14.49 -10.62
C ALA A 73 -39.92 13.61 -10.82
N VAL A 74 -39.85 12.32 -10.47
CA VAL A 74 -41.00 11.41 -10.56
C VAL A 74 -42.16 11.88 -9.67
N LEU A 75 -41.88 12.28 -8.41
CA LEU A 75 -42.91 12.77 -7.49
C LEU A 75 -43.58 14.06 -7.98
N LEU A 76 -42.81 15.01 -8.51
CA LEU A 76 -43.33 16.27 -9.03
C LEU A 76 -44.12 16.08 -10.33
N ILE A 77 -43.68 15.18 -11.22
CA ILE A 77 -44.44 14.80 -12.42
C ILE A 77 -45.77 14.12 -12.03
N ALA A 78 -45.74 13.23 -11.05
CA ALA A 78 -46.95 12.60 -10.52
C ALA A 78 -47.91 13.62 -9.90
N TYR A 79 -47.39 14.60 -9.15
CA TYR A 79 -48.16 15.69 -8.59
C TYR A 79 -48.79 16.58 -9.68
N ALA A 80 -48.04 16.90 -10.73
CA ALA A 80 -48.58 17.63 -11.89
C ALA A 80 -49.69 16.84 -12.58
N GLY A 81 -49.49 15.52 -12.77
CA GLY A 81 -50.50 14.61 -13.30
C GLY A 81 -51.77 14.57 -12.46
N PHE A 82 -51.63 14.47 -11.14
CA PHE A 82 -52.74 14.51 -10.20
C PHE A 82 -53.53 15.82 -10.32
N LEU A 83 -52.84 16.95 -10.42
CA LEU A 83 -53.48 18.26 -10.56
C LEU A 83 -54.34 18.37 -11.84
N PHE A 84 -53.92 17.73 -12.94
CA PHE A 84 -54.71 17.67 -14.17
C PHE A 84 -55.99 16.84 -14.02
N VAL A 85 -55.98 15.80 -13.19
CA VAL A 85 -57.14 14.91 -12.98
C VAL A 85 -58.20 15.56 -12.09
N ILE A 86 -57.80 16.27 -11.03
CA ILE A 86 -58.75 16.84 -10.06
C ILE A 86 -59.34 18.18 -10.48
N ASN A 87 -58.70 18.89 -11.43
CA ASN A 87 -59.10 20.23 -11.87
C ASN A 87 -59.31 20.33 -13.39
N PRO A 88 -60.16 19.50 -14.03
CA PRO A 88 -60.29 19.49 -15.48
C PRO A 88 -60.98 20.75 -16.05
N ALA A 89 -61.79 21.45 -15.25
CA ALA A 89 -62.62 22.58 -15.69
C ALA A 89 -62.14 23.95 -15.19
N SER A 90 -61.13 24.01 -14.32
CA SER A 90 -60.56 25.28 -13.85
C SER A 90 -59.30 25.63 -14.66
N PRO A 91 -59.31 26.75 -15.41
CA PRO A 91 -58.14 27.19 -16.17
C PRO A 91 -56.89 27.34 -15.30
N ASP A 92 -57.08 27.79 -14.05
CA ASP A 92 -56.02 27.97 -13.07
C ASP A 92 -55.36 26.66 -12.64
N GLY A 93 -56.14 25.59 -12.46
CA GLY A 93 -55.61 24.28 -12.09
C GLY A 93 -54.75 23.68 -13.20
N VAL A 94 -55.23 23.74 -14.45
CA VAL A 94 -54.49 23.29 -15.63
C VAL A 94 -53.21 24.10 -15.83
N SER A 95 -53.28 25.43 -15.64
CA SER A 95 -52.12 26.32 -15.76
C SER A 95 -51.04 26.01 -14.71
N LYS A 96 -51.43 25.80 -13.45
CA LYS A 96 -50.51 25.39 -12.38
C LYS A 96 -49.86 24.04 -12.69
N GLY A 97 -50.62 23.06 -13.18
CA GLY A 97 -50.12 21.73 -13.52
C GLY A 97 -49.06 21.77 -14.62
N LYS A 98 -49.32 22.55 -15.68
CA LYS A 98 -48.34 22.80 -16.75
C LYS A 98 -47.07 23.46 -16.22
N THR A 99 -47.22 24.47 -15.36
CA THR A 99 -46.08 25.19 -14.78
C THR A 99 -45.19 24.26 -13.96
N VAL A 100 -45.78 23.44 -13.07
CA VAL A 100 -45.01 22.47 -12.28
C VAL A 100 -44.34 21.43 -13.18
N LEU A 101 -45.05 20.90 -14.18
CA LEU A 101 -44.51 19.92 -15.12
C LEU A 101 -43.31 20.48 -15.90
N THR A 102 -43.47 21.66 -16.51
CA THR A 102 -42.41 22.29 -17.31
C THR A 102 -41.20 22.66 -16.46
N ASN A 103 -41.41 23.22 -15.27
CA ASN A 103 -40.31 23.56 -14.36
C ASN A 103 -39.56 22.30 -13.89
N THR A 104 -40.28 21.21 -13.61
CA THR A 104 -39.67 19.94 -13.21
C THR A 104 -38.84 19.34 -14.33
N VAL A 105 -39.35 19.33 -15.57
CA VAL A 105 -38.63 18.81 -16.74
C VAL A 105 -37.38 19.64 -17.03
N ILE A 106 -37.49 20.98 -17.01
CA ILE A 106 -36.33 21.86 -17.23
C ILE A 106 -35.29 21.66 -16.12
N GLY A 107 -35.71 21.63 -14.85
CA GLY A 107 -34.80 21.40 -13.72
C GLY A 107 -34.09 20.05 -13.82
N PHE A 108 -34.80 18.99 -14.19
CA PHE A 108 -34.22 17.67 -14.37
C PHE A 108 -33.21 17.62 -15.52
N ILE A 109 -33.51 18.27 -16.65
CA ILE A 109 -32.56 18.39 -17.77
C ILE A 109 -31.28 19.12 -17.33
N VAL A 110 -31.40 20.21 -16.57
CA VAL A 110 -30.24 20.96 -16.06
C VAL A 110 -29.36 20.08 -15.17
N VAL A 111 -29.95 19.27 -14.28
CA VAL A 111 -29.21 18.33 -13.42
C VAL A 111 -28.47 17.28 -14.25
N LEU A 112 -29.12 16.69 -15.26
CA LEU A 112 -28.49 15.69 -16.13
C LEU A 112 -27.32 16.29 -16.94
N VAL A 113 -27.48 17.50 -17.47
CA VAL A 113 -26.41 18.20 -18.20
C VAL A 113 -25.25 18.53 -17.28
N ALA A 114 -25.51 19.01 -16.06
CA ALA A 114 -24.46 19.30 -15.08
C ALA A 114 -23.67 18.03 -14.71
N TRP A 115 -24.36 16.92 -14.46
CA TRP A 115 -23.73 15.63 -14.18
C TRP A 115 -22.84 15.15 -15.34
N LEU A 116 -23.32 15.28 -16.58
CA LEU A 116 -22.59 14.86 -17.78
C LEU A 116 -21.33 15.71 -18.00
N LEU A 117 -21.42 17.03 -17.82
CA LEU A 117 -20.26 17.92 -17.94
C LEU A 117 -19.17 17.60 -16.92
N VAL A 118 -19.55 17.36 -15.66
CA VAL A 118 -18.58 17.03 -14.60
C VAL A 118 -17.94 15.65 -14.84
N SER A 119 -18.74 14.66 -15.23
CA SER A 119 -18.25 13.31 -15.54
C SER A 119 -17.27 13.33 -16.72
N GLU A 120 -17.55 14.09 -17.76
CA GLU A 120 -16.67 14.23 -18.92
C GLU A 120 -15.38 14.97 -18.57
N LEU A 121 -15.47 16.02 -17.74
CA LEU A 121 -14.31 16.77 -17.28
C LEU A 121 -13.36 15.88 -16.45
N ILE A 122 -13.91 15.06 -15.54
CA ILE A 122 -13.13 14.08 -14.76
C ILE A 122 -12.51 13.03 -15.70
N SER A 123 -13.27 12.52 -16.68
CA SER A 123 -12.78 11.54 -17.66
C SER A 123 -11.59 12.08 -18.47
N VAL A 124 -11.68 13.31 -18.98
CA VAL A 124 -10.61 13.97 -19.75
C VAL A 124 -9.37 14.20 -18.88
N PHE A 125 -9.54 14.63 -17.63
CA PHE A 125 -8.40 14.88 -16.73
C PHE A 125 -7.75 13.61 -16.16
N THR A 126 -8.48 12.49 -16.12
CA THR A 126 -7.96 11.20 -15.65
C THR A 126 -7.31 10.37 -16.76
N THR A 127 -7.76 10.49 -18.01
CA THR A 127 -7.28 9.70 -19.16
C THR A 127 -6.44 10.48 -20.19
N GLY A 128 -6.48 11.82 -20.16
CA GLY A 128 -5.77 12.70 -21.09
C GLY A 128 -4.30 12.97 -20.70
N SER A 129 -3.38 12.70 -21.62
CA SER A 129 -1.92 12.81 -21.43
C SER A 129 -1.44 14.26 -21.27
N MET A 130 -1.20 14.68 -20.02
CA MET A 130 -0.31 15.78 -19.63
C MET A 130 0.53 15.30 -18.44
N THR A 131 1.65 14.67 -18.78
CA THR A 131 2.57 13.82 -17.98
C THR A 131 3.08 14.36 -16.63
N SER A 132 2.67 15.54 -16.17
CA SER A 132 3.03 16.11 -14.86
C SER A 132 1.84 16.30 -13.90
N VAL A 133 0.61 16.45 -14.42
CA VAL A 133 -0.61 16.60 -13.60
C VAL A 133 -1.50 15.36 -13.69
N THR A 134 -1.48 14.64 -14.82
CA THR A 134 -2.25 13.40 -14.98
C THR A 134 -1.74 12.29 -14.04
N SER A 135 -0.48 12.28 -13.65
CA SER A 135 0.08 11.35 -12.66
C SER A 135 -0.47 11.59 -11.23
N LEU A 136 -0.99 12.80 -10.97
CA LEU A 136 -1.67 13.18 -9.73
C LEU A 136 -3.20 13.00 -9.84
N LEU A 137 -3.74 12.76 -11.03
CA LEU A 137 -5.19 12.68 -11.27
C LEU A 137 -5.65 11.33 -11.79
N ASN A 138 -4.74 10.44 -12.21
CA ASN A 138 -5.09 9.10 -12.66
C ASN A 138 -5.13 8.14 -11.46
N PRO A 139 -6.33 7.70 -11.01
CA PRO A 139 -6.43 6.92 -9.80
C PRO A 139 -5.95 5.48 -10.04
N SER A 140 -4.65 5.25 -9.87
CA SER A 140 -4.13 3.89 -9.63
C SER A 140 -4.39 3.48 -8.18
N ALA A 141 -4.41 2.19 -7.86
CA ALA A 141 -4.55 1.70 -6.47
C ALA A 141 -3.58 2.41 -5.47
N LYS A 142 -2.41 2.87 -5.95
CA LYS A 142 -1.46 3.71 -5.19
C LYS A 142 -1.92 5.12 -4.80
N SER A 143 -2.86 5.71 -5.52
CA SER A 143 -3.38 7.07 -5.29
C SER A 143 -4.62 7.12 -4.40
N LEU A 144 -5.30 5.97 -4.26
CA LEU A 144 -6.50 5.81 -3.45
C LEU A 144 -6.17 5.77 -1.95
N CYS A 145 -4.94 5.36 -1.64
CA CYS A 145 -4.31 5.51 -0.35
C CYS A 145 -3.48 6.80 -0.34
N LEU A 146 -3.54 7.57 0.75
CA LEU A 146 -2.42 8.43 1.11
C LEU A 146 -1.24 7.46 1.25
N PRO A 147 -0.08 7.71 0.62
CA PRO A 147 1.12 7.12 1.14
C PRO A 147 1.16 7.58 2.59
N ILE A 148 0.93 6.65 3.53
CA ILE A 148 1.29 6.87 4.92
C ILE A 148 2.72 7.34 4.77
N GLY A 149 2.99 8.59 5.15
CA GLY A 149 4.32 9.13 4.98
C GLY A 149 5.26 8.09 5.54
N ALA A 150 6.10 7.50 4.68
CA ALA A 150 7.41 7.13 5.17
C ALA A 150 7.83 8.36 6.00
N PRO A 151 8.18 8.17 7.29
CA PRO A 151 8.37 9.25 8.26
C PRO A 151 8.89 10.46 7.53
N THR A 152 8.13 11.57 7.56
CA THR A 152 8.55 12.80 6.91
C THR A 152 9.99 13.00 7.32
N VAL A 153 10.85 12.81 6.33
CA VAL A 153 12.28 12.95 6.47
C VAL A 153 12.39 14.44 6.76
N SER A 154 12.44 14.79 8.05
CA SER A 154 12.95 16.08 8.51
C SER A 154 14.20 16.24 7.69
N SER A 155 14.17 17.19 6.75
CA SER A 155 15.16 17.40 5.70
C SER A 155 16.50 16.83 6.16
N VAL A 156 16.80 15.60 5.73
CA VAL A 156 18.12 15.03 5.99
C VAL A 156 19.00 15.92 5.14
N GLN A 157 19.60 16.90 5.82
CA GLN A 157 20.76 17.61 5.33
C GLN A 157 21.65 16.50 4.76
N PRO A 158 22.08 16.56 3.49
CA PRO A 158 22.73 15.42 2.85
C PRO A 158 23.89 14.96 3.72
N SER A 159 23.67 13.88 4.46
CA SER A 159 24.68 13.32 5.34
C SER A 159 25.78 12.83 4.42
N SER A 160 26.97 13.40 4.57
CA SER A 160 28.18 12.90 3.93
C SER A 160 28.33 11.41 4.24
N VAL A 161 28.88 10.65 3.29
CA VAL A 161 29.32 9.26 3.52
C VAL A 161 30.09 9.18 4.84
N GLY A 162 29.80 8.17 5.67
CA GLY A 162 30.51 7.93 6.92
C GLY A 162 29.81 8.41 8.20
N VAL A 163 28.49 8.57 8.19
CA VAL A 163 27.72 8.77 9.43
C VAL A 163 28.03 7.61 10.38
N VAL A 164 28.46 7.93 11.61
CA VAL A 164 28.72 6.93 12.64
C VAL A 164 27.39 6.46 13.21
N GLU A 165 27.01 5.22 12.88
CA GLU A 165 25.84 4.56 13.42
C GLU A 165 26.18 3.92 14.76
N GLN A 166 25.39 4.23 15.79
CA GLN A 166 25.47 3.64 17.11
C GLN A 166 24.51 2.46 17.20
N VAL A 167 25.03 1.25 17.31
CA VAL A 167 24.24 0.02 17.26
C VAL A 167 24.25 -0.66 18.63
N PRO A 168 23.12 -0.71 19.36
CA PRO A 168 23.00 -1.49 20.58
C PRO A 168 22.97 -2.99 20.26
N THR A 169 23.85 -3.76 20.89
CA THR A 169 23.96 -5.21 20.64
C THR A 169 24.34 -5.97 21.91
N VAL A 170 24.53 -7.28 21.77
CA VAL A 170 24.84 -8.19 22.87
C VAL A 170 26.09 -8.98 22.51
N GLY A 171 27.03 -9.06 23.45
CA GLY A 171 28.25 -9.85 23.30
C GLY A 171 28.03 -11.36 23.48
N PRO A 172 29.08 -12.18 23.30
CA PRO A 172 29.00 -13.64 23.40
C PRO A 172 28.51 -14.16 24.76
N SER A 173 28.73 -13.38 25.82
CA SER A 173 28.35 -13.73 27.20
C SER A 173 26.99 -13.15 27.61
N GLY A 174 26.23 -12.56 26.69
CA GLY A 174 24.96 -11.91 27.00
C GLY A 174 25.09 -10.48 27.54
N ASN A 175 26.30 -9.92 27.60
CA ASN A 175 26.54 -8.56 28.05
C ASN A 175 26.06 -7.53 27.00
N ALA A 176 25.43 -6.45 27.45
CA ALA A 176 25.09 -5.33 26.57
C ALA A 176 26.36 -4.65 26.04
N VAL A 177 26.38 -4.34 24.76
CA VAL A 177 27.49 -3.72 24.04
C VAL A 177 26.95 -2.63 23.13
N MET A 178 27.66 -1.50 23.04
CA MET A 178 27.41 -0.47 22.03
C MET A 178 28.57 -0.49 21.05
N VAL A 179 28.27 -0.64 19.76
CA VAL A 179 29.27 -0.56 18.68
C VAL A 179 29.00 0.65 17.81
N SER A 180 30.09 1.28 17.34
CA SER A 180 30.01 2.49 16.51
C SER A 180 30.70 2.21 15.17
N PHE A 181 29.93 2.19 14.09
CA PHE A 181 30.45 1.92 12.75
C PHE A 181 29.96 2.96 11.76
N SER A 182 30.84 3.37 10.84
CA SER A 182 30.46 4.28 9.77
C SER A 182 29.66 3.57 8.69
N THR A 183 28.55 4.17 8.26
CA THR A 183 27.84 3.72 7.07
C THR A 183 28.74 3.83 5.84
N THR A 184 28.60 2.89 4.90
CA THR A 184 29.36 2.91 3.64
C THR A 184 28.65 3.69 2.53
N GLN A 185 27.43 4.17 2.80
CA GLN A 185 26.59 4.91 1.87
C GLN A 185 25.98 6.13 2.56
N PRO A 186 25.69 7.21 1.81
CA PRO A 186 24.96 8.36 2.34
C PRO A 186 23.46 8.01 2.54
N ASP A 187 22.80 8.71 3.45
CA ASP A 187 21.39 8.48 3.79
C ASP A 187 20.47 8.49 2.56
N VAL A 188 20.74 9.34 1.57
CA VAL A 188 19.94 9.39 0.32
C VAL A 188 20.03 8.08 -0.45
N ALA A 189 21.22 7.49 -0.58
CA ALA A 189 21.39 6.21 -1.26
C ALA A 189 20.77 5.05 -0.47
N LEU A 190 20.89 5.10 0.87
CA LEU A 190 20.23 4.17 1.77
C LEU A 190 18.70 4.26 1.66
N GLN A 191 18.13 5.44 1.47
CA GLN A 191 16.69 5.57 1.29
C GLN A 191 16.23 5.12 -0.09
N VAL A 192 16.98 5.42 -1.16
CA VAL A 192 16.64 5.00 -2.53
C VAL A 192 16.53 3.49 -2.63
N GLY A 193 17.52 2.74 -2.11
CA GLY A 193 17.45 1.28 -2.11
C GLY A 193 16.31 0.74 -1.24
N TYR A 194 15.97 1.41 -0.13
CA TYR A 194 14.88 1.00 0.74
C TYR A 194 13.52 1.17 0.05
N VAL A 195 13.31 2.30 -0.63
CA VAL A 195 12.10 2.56 -1.42
C VAL A 195 11.96 1.54 -2.55
N ALA A 196 13.05 1.20 -3.24
CA ALA A 196 13.04 0.16 -4.26
C ALA A 196 12.68 -1.22 -3.68
N ALA A 197 13.25 -1.59 -2.54
CA ALA A 197 12.90 -2.84 -1.85
C ALA A 197 11.44 -2.87 -1.37
N SER A 198 10.88 -1.72 -0.97
CA SER A 198 9.52 -1.63 -0.45
C SER A 198 8.43 -1.93 -1.49
N THR A 199 8.75 -2.03 -2.79
CA THR A 199 7.78 -2.44 -3.81
C THR A 199 7.29 -3.87 -3.62
N TYR A 200 8.02 -4.69 -2.87
CA TYR A 200 7.70 -6.10 -2.58
C TYR A 200 7.00 -6.25 -1.22
N SER A 201 6.29 -5.22 -0.75
CA SER A 201 5.68 -5.21 0.58
C SER A 201 4.66 -6.33 0.79
N ALA A 202 3.99 -6.78 -0.28
CA ALA A 202 3.05 -7.89 -0.21
C ALA A 202 3.78 -9.22 0.05
N GLU A 203 4.84 -9.47 -0.70
CA GLU A 203 5.65 -10.67 -0.59
C GLU A 203 6.40 -10.73 0.74
N ILE A 204 6.96 -9.58 1.16
CA ILE A 204 7.60 -9.42 2.48
C ILE A 204 6.59 -9.63 3.60
N GLY A 205 5.39 -9.03 3.48
CA GLY A 205 4.32 -9.20 4.46
C GLY A 205 3.90 -10.66 4.63
N SER A 206 3.77 -11.39 3.51
CA SER A 206 3.49 -12.82 3.53
C SER A 206 4.62 -13.62 4.19
N ALA A 207 5.88 -13.37 3.81
CA ALA A 207 7.03 -14.07 4.38
C ALA A 207 7.22 -13.80 5.88
N CYS A 208 6.90 -12.58 6.33
CA CYS A 208 6.95 -12.20 7.74
C CYS A 208 5.77 -12.73 8.56
N SER A 209 4.72 -13.26 7.94
CA SER A 209 3.57 -13.83 8.66
C SER A 209 4.02 -15.09 9.44
N GLY A 210 4.08 -14.98 10.76
CA GLY A 210 4.59 -16.04 11.64
C GLY A 210 6.07 -15.90 12.04
N SER A 211 6.76 -14.84 11.61
CA SER A 211 8.11 -14.55 12.09
C SER A 211 8.10 -14.00 13.51
N SER A 212 9.07 -14.40 14.33
CA SER A 212 9.34 -13.88 15.68
C SER A 212 10.20 -12.62 15.68
N VAL A 213 10.65 -12.16 14.50
CA VAL A 213 11.51 -10.99 14.35
C VAL A 213 10.71 -9.69 14.59
N PRO A 214 11.12 -8.83 15.55
CA PRO A 214 10.50 -7.53 15.75
C PRO A 214 10.60 -6.66 14.50
N ASN A 215 9.52 -5.99 14.13
CA ASN A 215 9.44 -5.15 12.92
C ASN A 215 9.94 -5.88 11.65
N CYS A 216 9.61 -7.17 11.51
CA CYS A 216 10.10 -8.02 10.42
C CYS A 216 10.02 -7.36 9.04
N ILE A 217 8.90 -6.71 8.71
CA ILE A 217 8.74 -6.03 7.41
C ILE A 217 9.83 -4.97 7.19
N THR A 218 10.05 -4.08 8.17
CA THR A 218 11.08 -3.03 8.10
C THR A 218 12.48 -3.61 8.01
N VAL A 219 12.79 -4.63 8.83
CA VAL A 219 14.10 -5.29 8.85
C VAL A 219 14.39 -5.98 7.53
N VAL A 220 13.44 -6.76 7.01
CA VAL A 220 13.58 -7.52 5.76
C VAL A 220 13.65 -6.58 4.56
N THR A 221 12.87 -5.50 4.55
CA THR A 221 12.98 -4.46 3.51
C THR A 221 14.38 -3.85 3.49
N ALA A 222 14.95 -3.55 4.67
CA ALA A 222 16.32 -3.02 4.78
C ALA A 222 17.39 -4.04 4.35
N ILE A 223 17.19 -5.34 4.64
CA ILE A 223 18.06 -6.41 4.13
C ILE A 223 18.01 -6.47 2.60
N ILE A 224 16.82 -6.58 1.99
CA ILE A 224 16.67 -6.59 0.52
C ILE A 224 17.35 -5.37 -0.11
N ALA A 225 17.16 -4.20 0.50
CA ALA A 225 17.75 -2.97 0.04
C ALA A 225 19.29 -2.99 0.08
N GLN A 226 19.87 -3.57 1.13
CA GLN A 226 21.32 -3.71 1.27
C GLN A 226 21.89 -4.79 0.33
N GLU A 227 21.14 -5.86 0.08
CA GLU A 227 21.59 -6.99 -0.73
C GLU A 227 21.52 -6.72 -2.23
N SER A 228 20.42 -6.12 -2.70
CA SER A 228 20.14 -5.98 -4.14
C SER A 228 19.63 -4.62 -4.55
N ASN A 229 19.42 -3.68 -3.63
CA ASN A 229 18.64 -2.46 -3.84
C ASN A 229 17.24 -2.76 -4.44
N GLY A 230 16.63 -3.88 -4.05
CA GLY A 230 15.33 -4.32 -4.58
C GLY A 230 15.41 -4.85 -6.01
N ASN A 231 16.57 -5.25 -6.52
CA ASN A 231 16.70 -5.85 -7.84
C ASN A 231 16.58 -7.40 -7.76
N PRO A 232 15.46 -8.01 -8.19
CA PRO A 232 15.30 -9.45 -8.16
C PRO A 232 16.17 -10.19 -9.19
N ALA A 233 16.64 -9.48 -10.21
CA ALA A 233 17.57 -9.98 -11.21
C ALA A 233 19.05 -9.74 -10.84
N ALA A 234 19.34 -9.39 -9.59
CA ALA A 234 20.71 -9.19 -9.13
C ALA A 234 21.55 -10.46 -9.36
N THR A 235 22.58 -10.31 -10.19
CA THR A 235 23.47 -11.42 -10.56
C THR A 235 24.23 -11.93 -9.35
N CYS A 236 24.65 -13.19 -9.43
CA CYS A 236 25.41 -13.82 -8.37
C CYS A 236 26.72 -13.07 -8.10
N ASN A 237 27.00 -12.76 -6.84
CA ASN A 237 28.28 -12.21 -6.44
C ASN A 237 29.38 -13.29 -6.42
N ALA A 238 30.62 -12.91 -6.08
CA ALA A 238 31.76 -13.83 -6.05
C ALA A 238 31.61 -15.02 -5.07
N ALA A 239 30.71 -14.92 -4.10
CA ALA A 239 30.37 -16.00 -3.16
C ALA A 239 29.20 -16.88 -3.67
N GLY A 240 28.72 -16.67 -4.90
CA GLY A 240 27.60 -17.42 -5.49
C GLY A 240 26.24 -17.05 -4.88
N ALA A 241 26.14 -15.87 -4.27
CA ALA A 241 24.92 -15.35 -3.69
C ALA A 241 24.16 -14.48 -4.69
N CYS A 242 22.87 -14.74 -4.94
CA CYS A 242 22.12 -14.18 -6.07
C CYS A 242 20.71 -13.72 -5.68
N GLY A 243 20.09 -12.95 -6.56
CA GLY A 243 18.69 -12.54 -6.44
C GLY A 243 18.44 -11.46 -5.40
N ILE A 244 17.16 -11.24 -5.09
CA ILE A 244 16.67 -10.09 -4.33
C ILE A 244 17.23 -10.00 -2.90
N MET A 245 17.55 -11.14 -2.28
CA MET A 245 18.15 -11.22 -0.94
C MET A 245 19.57 -11.79 -0.96
N GLN A 246 20.23 -11.87 -2.13
CA GLN A 246 21.59 -12.41 -2.29
C GLN A 246 21.79 -13.75 -1.55
N LEU A 247 20.87 -14.69 -1.73
CA LEU A 247 20.97 -16.01 -1.14
C LEU A 247 22.02 -16.84 -1.89
N THR A 248 22.81 -17.64 -1.18
CA THR A 248 23.73 -18.59 -1.82
C THR A 248 22.97 -19.72 -2.50
N GLN A 249 23.57 -20.36 -3.49
CA GLN A 249 22.96 -21.54 -4.14
C GLN A 249 22.57 -22.65 -3.15
N ALA A 250 23.38 -22.87 -2.11
CA ALA A 250 23.07 -23.84 -1.05
C ALA A 250 21.78 -23.49 -0.27
N ASN A 251 21.42 -22.22 -0.24
CA ASN A 251 20.19 -21.70 0.35
C ASN A 251 19.13 -21.36 -0.72
N GLY A 252 19.17 -22.01 -1.89
CA GLY A 252 18.17 -21.83 -2.95
C GLY A 252 18.28 -20.50 -3.70
N GLY A 253 19.40 -19.80 -3.61
CA GLY A 253 19.63 -18.54 -4.30
C GLY A 253 19.62 -18.66 -5.81
N THR A 254 18.75 -17.90 -6.47
CA THR A 254 18.70 -17.74 -7.92
C THR A 254 18.30 -16.30 -8.28
N SER A 255 18.71 -15.84 -9.46
CA SER A 255 18.22 -14.57 -10.01
C SER A 255 16.83 -14.78 -10.58
N CYS A 256 15.91 -13.88 -10.26
CA CYS A 256 14.52 -13.93 -10.74
C CYS A 256 14.32 -12.91 -11.86
N ALA A 257 13.48 -13.23 -12.84
CA ALA A 257 12.94 -12.21 -13.72
C ALA A 257 12.07 -11.24 -12.91
N VAL A 258 12.09 -9.95 -13.24
CA VAL A 258 11.38 -8.90 -12.46
C VAL A 258 9.86 -9.15 -12.38
N ALA A 259 9.29 -9.83 -13.38
CA ALA A 259 7.87 -10.18 -13.43
C ALA A 259 7.52 -11.53 -12.78
N ASP A 260 8.51 -12.32 -12.33
CA ASP A 260 8.28 -13.65 -11.75
C ASP A 260 8.03 -13.54 -10.24
N THR A 261 6.78 -13.28 -9.89
CA THR A 261 6.32 -13.13 -8.50
C THR A 261 6.51 -14.39 -7.66
N ASN A 262 6.44 -15.58 -8.26
CA ASN A 262 6.65 -16.85 -7.55
C ASN A 262 8.12 -17.03 -7.17
N CYS A 263 9.04 -16.74 -8.08
CA CYS A 263 10.48 -16.75 -7.80
C CYS A 263 10.83 -15.73 -6.71
N ILE A 264 10.31 -14.50 -6.83
CA ILE A 264 10.55 -13.42 -5.86
C ILE A 264 10.04 -13.82 -4.47
N GLN A 265 8.79 -14.32 -4.37
CA GLN A 265 8.23 -14.79 -3.11
C GLN A 265 9.06 -15.93 -2.49
N SER A 266 9.52 -16.89 -3.30
CA SER A 266 10.35 -18.00 -2.82
C SER A 266 11.70 -17.53 -2.26
N GLN A 267 12.36 -16.57 -2.94
CA GLN A 267 13.60 -15.96 -2.46
C GLN A 267 13.38 -15.21 -1.14
N ILE A 268 12.31 -14.43 -1.04
CA ILE A 268 11.99 -13.68 0.18
C ILE A 268 11.66 -14.63 1.33
N ASN A 269 10.83 -15.66 1.11
CA ASN A 269 10.51 -16.67 2.14
C ASN A 269 11.77 -17.35 2.70
N THR A 270 12.69 -17.71 1.81
CA THR A 270 13.94 -18.36 2.20
C THR A 270 14.85 -17.41 2.95
N GLY A 271 14.95 -16.15 2.50
CA GLY A 271 15.75 -15.14 3.18
C GLY A 271 15.22 -14.78 4.56
N VAL A 272 13.90 -14.65 4.72
CA VAL A 272 13.27 -14.44 6.04
C VAL A 272 13.53 -15.63 6.95
N THR A 273 13.40 -16.86 6.45
CA THR A 273 13.67 -18.07 7.24
C THR A 273 15.13 -18.12 7.71
N LEU A 274 16.08 -17.79 6.82
CA LEU A 274 17.51 -17.77 7.15
C LEU A 274 17.83 -16.69 8.18
N PHE A 275 17.26 -15.49 8.02
CA PHE A 275 17.43 -14.41 8.99
C PHE A 275 16.81 -14.76 10.35
N GLN A 276 15.60 -15.33 10.36
CA GLN A 276 14.92 -15.76 11.58
C GLN A 276 15.70 -16.84 12.31
N LYS A 277 16.38 -17.75 11.60
CA LYS A 277 17.30 -18.71 12.21
C LYS A 277 18.42 -18.01 12.97
N GLY A 278 19.04 -16.97 12.39
CA GLY A 278 20.01 -16.12 13.08
C GLY A 278 19.41 -15.44 14.31
N TYR A 279 18.24 -14.82 14.15
CA TYR A 279 17.55 -14.14 15.24
C TYR A 279 17.19 -15.08 16.39
N ASN A 280 16.72 -16.30 16.13
CA ASN A 280 16.39 -17.26 17.18
C ASN A 280 17.62 -17.73 17.99
N VAL A 281 18.83 -17.64 17.41
CA VAL A 281 20.07 -17.99 18.12
C VAL A 281 20.55 -16.82 19.01
N PHE A 282 20.46 -15.59 18.52
CA PHE A 282 21.07 -14.44 19.19
C PHE A 282 20.07 -13.52 19.91
N SER A 283 18.78 -13.63 19.60
CA SER A 283 17.69 -12.75 20.07
C SER A 283 18.04 -11.26 19.96
N ASN A 284 18.81 -10.89 18.94
CA ASN A 284 19.33 -9.55 18.72
C ASN A 284 19.48 -9.30 17.21
N ILE A 285 18.86 -8.23 16.70
CA ILE A 285 18.82 -7.91 15.27
C ILE A 285 20.24 -7.69 14.70
N PRO A 286 21.11 -6.84 15.29
CA PRO A 286 22.47 -6.64 14.78
C PRO A 286 23.29 -7.93 14.66
N ASN A 287 23.23 -8.80 15.68
CA ASN A 287 23.92 -10.10 15.64
C ASN A 287 23.33 -11.02 14.55
N ALA A 288 22.01 -11.03 14.38
CA ALA A 288 21.36 -11.78 13.31
C ALA A 288 21.75 -11.25 11.91
N LEU A 289 21.92 -9.94 11.74
CA LEU A 289 22.39 -9.31 10.49
C LEU A 289 23.84 -9.68 10.19
N ALA A 290 24.72 -9.61 11.20
CA ALA A 290 26.10 -10.04 11.05
C ALA A 290 26.16 -11.53 10.65
N ALA A 291 25.37 -12.38 11.31
CA ALA A 291 25.26 -13.80 11.00
C ALA A 291 24.67 -14.08 9.61
N TYR A 292 23.73 -13.25 9.13
CA TYR A 292 23.18 -13.37 7.78
C TYR A 292 24.26 -13.12 6.71
N ASN A 293 25.06 -12.07 6.90
CA ASN A 293 26.11 -11.69 5.94
C ASN A 293 27.33 -12.62 5.94
N SER A 294 27.68 -13.20 7.09
CA SER A 294 28.98 -13.88 7.29
C SER A 294 28.89 -15.32 7.83
N GLY A 295 27.68 -15.78 8.15
CA GLY A 295 27.41 -17.10 8.69
C GLY A 295 27.15 -17.11 10.21
N ILE A 296 26.37 -18.10 10.65
CA ILE A 296 25.84 -18.20 12.02
C ILE A 296 26.81 -18.85 13.03
N THR A 297 27.93 -19.41 12.58
CA THR A 297 28.77 -20.26 13.45
C THR A 297 29.48 -19.46 14.56
N THR A 298 29.41 -19.96 15.78
CA THR A 298 30.08 -19.40 16.96
C THR A 298 31.40 -20.10 17.28
N GLN A 299 31.79 -21.10 16.48
CA GLN A 299 32.99 -21.90 16.71
C GLN A 299 34.27 -21.20 16.21
N ALA A 300 35.25 -21.06 17.10
CA ALA A 300 36.56 -20.53 16.75
C ALA A 300 37.28 -21.42 15.72
N GLY A 301 38.01 -20.81 14.77
CA GLY A 301 38.76 -21.52 13.73
C GLY A 301 37.95 -21.90 12.49
N GLN A 302 36.64 -21.73 12.49
CA GLN A 302 35.81 -21.87 11.29
C GLN A 302 35.93 -20.60 10.45
N SER A 303 36.63 -20.70 9.32
CA SER A 303 36.73 -19.64 8.33
C SER A 303 35.77 -19.87 7.18
N VAL A 304 34.88 -18.92 6.93
CA VAL A 304 34.05 -18.91 5.71
C VAL A 304 34.79 -18.05 4.69
N SER A 305 35.31 -18.67 3.62
CA SER A 305 36.08 -17.98 2.57
C SER A 305 37.29 -17.18 3.10
N GLY A 306 38.04 -17.74 4.05
CA GLY A 306 39.27 -17.14 4.61
C GLY A 306 39.06 -16.02 5.64
N ARG A 307 37.82 -15.78 6.08
CA ARG A 307 37.48 -14.80 7.13
C ARG A 307 37.05 -15.52 8.40
N ASN A 308 37.45 -15.03 9.56
CA ASN A 308 36.94 -15.50 10.84
C ASN A 308 35.41 -15.30 10.87
N SER A 309 34.66 -16.28 11.37
CA SER A 309 33.22 -16.12 11.53
C SER A 309 32.88 -14.92 12.43
N ALA A 310 31.90 -14.10 12.02
CA ALA A 310 31.49 -12.92 12.77
C ALA A 310 31.06 -13.21 14.20
N MET A 311 30.43 -14.38 14.40
CA MET A 311 29.77 -14.74 15.66
C MET A 311 30.69 -15.50 16.62
N VAL A 312 32.00 -15.54 16.36
CA VAL A 312 33.01 -16.05 17.29
C VAL A 312 33.39 -14.95 18.29
N ALA A 313 33.74 -15.32 19.52
CA ALA A 313 34.26 -14.36 20.49
C ALA A 313 35.56 -13.70 19.99
N SER A 314 35.66 -12.38 20.10
CA SER A 314 36.85 -11.64 19.67
C SER A 314 38.03 -11.89 20.61
N ALA A 315 39.19 -12.18 20.04
CA ALA A 315 40.45 -12.26 20.79
C ALA A 315 41.00 -10.87 21.14
N ASP A 316 40.75 -9.87 20.29
CA ASP A 316 41.26 -8.49 20.44
C ASP A 316 40.35 -7.61 21.32
N CYS A 317 39.06 -7.95 21.41
CA CYS A 317 38.05 -7.23 22.19
C CYS A 317 37.29 -8.19 23.13
N PRO A 318 37.80 -8.44 24.34
CA PRO A 318 37.13 -9.33 25.31
C PRO A 318 35.69 -8.89 25.61
N GLY A 319 34.73 -9.82 25.53
CA GLY A 319 33.30 -9.56 25.73
C GLY A 319 32.55 -9.14 24.47
N TYR A 320 33.20 -9.14 23.30
CA TYR A 320 32.62 -8.80 22.01
C TYR A 320 32.65 -10.01 21.07
N TYR A 321 31.70 -10.08 20.14
CA TYR A 321 31.82 -10.92 18.95
C TYR A 321 32.87 -10.32 18.00
N ALA A 322 33.44 -11.14 17.12
CA ALA A 322 34.50 -10.72 16.20
C ALA A 322 34.07 -9.54 15.33
N TRP A 323 32.83 -9.54 14.84
CA TRP A 323 32.30 -8.42 14.03
C TRP A 323 32.14 -7.11 14.83
N GLN A 324 31.95 -7.20 16.15
CA GLN A 324 31.74 -6.05 17.02
C GLN A 324 33.06 -5.32 17.35
N CYS A 325 34.21 -5.97 17.13
CA CYS A 325 35.52 -5.43 17.49
C CYS A 325 36.05 -4.43 16.44
N THR A 326 36.43 -3.23 16.86
CA THR A 326 36.97 -2.18 15.98
C THR A 326 38.49 -2.23 15.82
N LYS A 327 39.22 -2.84 16.76
CA LYS A 327 40.68 -2.81 16.79
C LYS A 327 41.33 -3.65 15.69
N ASN A 328 40.79 -4.84 15.42
CA ASN A 328 41.26 -5.78 14.41
C ASN A 328 40.08 -6.65 13.95
N PRO A 329 39.24 -6.20 13.01
CA PRO A 329 38.00 -6.91 12.67
C PRO A 329 38.22 -8.24 11.93
N GLY A 330 39.46 -8.69 11.71
CA GLY A 330 39.72 -10.01 11.11
C GLY A 330 39.12 -10.22 9.73
N GLY A 331 39.03 -9.16 8.92
CA GLY A 331 38.38 -9.18 7.60
C GLY A 331 36.86 -8.92 7.62
N LEU A 332 36.27 -8.57 8.76
CA LEU A 332 34.84 -8.33 8.92
C LEU A 332 34.40 -6.87 8.74
N ALA A 333 35.26 -6.00 8.21
CA ALA A 333 34.90 -4.61 7.93
C ALA A 333 33.69 -4.49 6.98
N GLN A 334 33.56 -5.43 6.02
CA GLN A 334 32.38 -5.51 5.16
C GLN A 334 31.11 -5.78 5.97
N THR A 335 31.18 -6.71 6.94
CA THR A 335 30.04 -7.07 7.80
C THR A 335 29.68 -5.93 8.74
N GLN A 336 30.66 -5.18 9.26
CA GLN A 336 30.41 -3.97 10.05
C GLN A 336 29.64 -2.91 9.25
N GLY A 337 30.10 -2.61 8.03
CA GLY A 337 29.39 -1.70 7.13
C GLY A 337 28.00 -2.20 6.72
N TYR A 338 27.85 -3.51 6.53
CA TYR A 338 26.57 -4.15 6.23
C TYR A 338 25.55 -3.93 7.36
N VAL A 339 25.95 -4.23 8.62
CA VAL A 339 25.08 -4.01 9.79
C VAL A 339 24.78 -2.52 9.97
N ALA A 340 25.78 -1.64 9.86
CA ALA A 340 25.61 -0.20 10.01
C ALA A 340 24.60 0.37 9.00
N ASN A 341 24.72 0.00 7.72
CA ASN A 341 23.81 0.47 6.68
C ASN A 341 22.38 -0.02 6.91
N ILE A 342 22.19 -1.28 7.32
CA ILE A 342 20.85 -1.83 7.56
C ILE A 342 20.22 -1.21 8.79
N CYS A 343 20.95 -1.10 9.91
CA CYS A 343 20.45 -0.43 11.10
C CYS A 343 20.09 1.04 10.82
N ARG A 344 20.91 1.74 10.02
CA ARG A 344 20.59 3.10 9.58
C ARG A 344 19.30 3.15 8.76
N ARG A 345 19.09 2.23 7.81
CA ARG A 345 17.83 2.13 7.04
C ARG A 345 16.64 1.87 7.95
N ILE A 346 16.79 0.98 8.94
CA ILE A 346 15.74 0.67 9.92
C ILE A 346 15.38 1.93 10.73
N ALA A 347 16.38 2.64 11.26
CA ALA A 347 16.19 3.87 12.03
C ALA A 347 15.52 4.98 11.21
N MET A 348 15.95 5.18 9.96
CA MET A 348 15.34 6.16 9.04
C MET A 348 13.87 5.86 8.74
N ASN A 349 13.41 4.63 8.94
CA ASN A 349 12.05 4.16 8.66
C ASN A 349 11.31 3.75 9.95
N ASN A 350 11.58 4.44 11.07
CA ASN A 350 10.94 4.28 12.39
C ASN A 350 11.04 2.89 13.02
N GLY A 351 12.04 2.09 12.66
CA GLY A 351 12.34 0.83 13.32
C GLY A 351 13.45 0.98 14.37
N ALA A 352 13.60 -0.05 15.19
CA ALA A 352 14.72 -0.19 16.12
C ALA A 352 15.67 -1.30 15.63
N CYS A 353 16.92 -0.93 15.45
CA CYS A 353 18.08 -1.82 15.56
C CYS A 353 18.59 -1.68 17.00
#